data_AF-A0A3D5WH33-F1
#
_entry.id   AF-A0A3D5WH33-F1
#
_cell.length_a   1.000
_cell.length_b   1.000
_cell.length_c   1.000
_cell.angle_alpha   90.00
_cell.angle_beta   90.00
_cell.angle_gamma   90.00
#
_symmetry.space_group_name_H-M   'P 1'
#
loop_
_entity.id
_entity.type
_entity.pdbx_description
1 polymer ?
#
loop_
_entity_poly.entity_id
_entity_poly.type
_entity_poly.pdbx_seq_one_letter_code
_entity_poly.pdbx_strand_id
1 'polypeptide(L)'
;LDPQDSRFSVEKITQMVSYFIESSDMGKLYLNYPMVEAFYHMSSIPDPAYFSYVASLEELQAHKYKERVVAESRNHRLSKFAVDRNECNTVIEQNIEKAWWILNHAGRGKTEQLLPEAADVLSAQMRELASVHCVFVLCTCVFYIPDYNPRLLHNGSSL
;
A
#
# COMPACT_ATOMS: atom_id res chain seq x y z
N LEU A 1 8.67 -4.64 7.38
CA LEU A 1 8.71 -5.30 8.70
C LEU A 1 7.33 -5.11 9.30
N ASP A 2 6.67 -6.23 9.59
CA ASP A 2 5.28 -6.35 10.02
C ASP A 2 5.16 -5.96 11.51
N PRO A 3 4.18 -5.14 11.95
CA PRO A 3 3.89 -4.89 13.36
C PRO A 3 3.63 -6.16 14.20
N GLN A 4 3.39 -7.29 13.54
CA GLN A 4 3.26 -8.62 14.15
C GLN A 4 4.61 -9.29 14.48
N ASP A 5 5.74 -8.78 13.97
CA ASP A 5 7.07 -9.31 14.29
C ASP A 5 7.58 -8.69 15.59
N SER A 6 7.88 -9.55 16.58
CA SER A 6 8.57 -9.17 17.82
C SER A 6 9.88 -8.38 17.63
N ARG A 7 10.43 -8.36 16.42
CA ARG A 7 11.66 -7.64 16.01
C ARG A 7 11.36 -6.35 15.24
N PHE A 8 10.10 -5.94 15.12
CA PHE A 8 9.71 -4.66 14.53
C PHE A 8 10.47 -3.52 15.21
N SER A 9 11.21 -2.76 14.41
CA SER A 9 11.93 -1.57 14.86
C SER A 9 11.76 -0.50 13.80
N VAL A 10 11.19 0.62 14.23
CA VAL A 10 10.98 1.80 13.40
C VAL A 10 12.33 2.31 12.89
N GLU A 11 13.36 2.23 13.71
CA GLU A 11 14.72 2.65 13.37
C GLU A 11 15.29 1.81 12.23
N LYS A 12 15.16 0.49 12.30
CA LYS A 12 15.64 -0.42 11.24
C LYS A 12 14.91 -0.20 9.93
N ILE A 13 13.57 -0.13 9.96
CA ILE A 13 12.80 0.06 8.71
C ILE A 13 13.05 1.45 8.11
N THR A 14 13.25 2.48 8.94
CA THR A 14 13.64 3.81 8.48
C THR A 14 15.02 3.77 7.80
N GLN A 15 16.01 3.11 8.41
CA GLN A 15 17.33 2.93 7.79
C GLN A 15 17.24 2.18 6.45
N MET A 16 16.42 1.13 6.37
CA MET A 16 16.21 0.39 5.12
C MET A 16 15.57 1.26 4.03
N VAL A 17 14.53 2.03 4.35
CA VAL A 17 13.89 2.94 3.38
C VAL A 17 14.84 4.05 2.92
N SER A 18 15.69 4.57 3.80
CA SER A 18 16.73 5.55 3.43
C SER A 18 17.88 4.96 2.63
N TYR A 19 18.10 3.65 2.68
CA TYR A 19 19.16 2.98 1.93
C TYR A 19 18.70 2.56 0.51
N PHE A 20 17.46 2.07 0.38
CA PHE A 20 16.90 1.54 -0.86
C PHE A 20 15.98 2.56 -1.57
N ILE A 21 16.61 3.57 -2.19
CA ILE A 21 15.90 4.72 -2.79
C ILE A 21 15.60 4.49 -4.28
N GLU A 22 16.59 4.11 -5.09
CA GLU A 22 16.47 4.01 -6.54
C GLU A 22 16.53 2.57 -7.03
N SER A 23 15.59 2.20 -7.91
CA SER A 23 15.47 0.86 -8.47
C SER A 23 16.64 0.47 -9.39
N SER A 24 17.37 1.44 -9.95
CA SER A 24 18.51 1.25 -10.85
C SER A 24 19.88 1.12 -10.14
N ASP A 25 19.95 1.40 -8.85
CA ASP A 25 21.19 1.31 -8.06
C ASP A 25 21.10 0.16 -7.04
N MET A 26 20.89 0.47 -5.76
CA MET A 26 20.76 -0.53 -4.70
C MET A 26 19.40 -1.24 -4.65
N GLY A 27 18.46 -0.82 -5.51
CA GLY A 27 17.07 -1.26 -5.48
C GLY A 27 16.19 -0.29 -4.68
N LYS A 28 14.89 -0.42 -4.87
CA LYS A 28 13.87 0.40 -4.20
C LYS A 28 13.02 -0.45 -3.28
N LEU A 29 12.78 0.03 -2.06
CA LEU A 29 11.98 -0.69 -1.07
C LEU A 29 10.51 -0.27 -1.13
N TYR A 30 9.65 -1.22 -1.48
CA TYR A 30 8.19 -1.07 -1.37
C TYR A 30 7.69 -1.78 -0.11
N LEU A 31 6.98 -1.03 0.74
CA LEU A 31 6.40 -1.52 1.99
C LEU A 31 4.89 -1.66 1.86
N ASN A 32 4.37 -2.86 2.15
CA ASN A 32 2.94 -3.08 2.23
C ASN A 32 2.49 -2.95 3.69
N TYR A 33 1.35 -2.31 3.88
CA TYR A 33 0.77 -2.03 5.18
C TYR A 33 -0.60 -2.69 5.28
N PRO A 34 -0.84 -3.52 6.32
CA PRO A 34 0.16 -4.05 7.26
C PRO A 34 1.08 -5.12 6.63
N MET A 35 0.64 -5.77 5.55
CA MET A 35 1.32 -6.93 4.93
C MET A 35 0.90 -7.12 3.47
N VAL A 36 1.45 -8.12 2.79
CA VAL A 36 1.21 -8.38 1.35
C VAL A 36 -0.27 -8.60 1.03
N GLU A 37 -1.04 -9.13 1.98
CA GLU A 37 -2.48 -9.33 1.85
C GLU A 37 -3.26 -8.03 1.60
N ALA A 38 -2.69 -6.85 1.90
CA ALA A 38 -3.28 -5.55 1.54
C ALA A 38 -3.59 -5.40 0.05
N PHE A 39 -2.87 -6.10 -0.83
CA PHE A 39 -3.18 -6.11 -2.27
C PHE A 39 -4.60 -6.61 -2.57
N TYR A 40 -5.10 -7.57 -1.80
CA TYR A 40 -6.39 -8.22 -2.03
C TYR A 40 -7.55 -7.58 -1.26
N HIS A 41 -7.26 -6.58 -0.41
CA HIS A 41 -8.21 -6.02 0.55
C HIS A 41 -9.10 -4.97 -0.10
N MET A 42 -9.96 -5.43 -1.00
CA MET A 42 -11.02 -4.64 -1.62
C MET A 42 -12.28 -5.49 -1.78
N SER A 43 -13.43 -4.91 -1.40
CA SER A 43 -14.76 -5.51 -1.49
C SER A 43 -15.33 -5.46 -2.92
N SER A 44 -14.86 -4.52 -3.74
CA SER A 44 -15.13 -4.41 -5.18
C SER A 44 -13.92 -3.87 -5.94
N ILE A 45 -13.96 -3.80 -7.27
CA ILE A 45 -12.92 -3.12 -8.06
C ILE A 45 -13.65 -2.27 -9.12
N PRO A 46 -13.63 -0.92 -9.04
CA PRO A 46 -13.06 -0.11 -7.96
C PRO A 46 -13.80 -0.30 -6.61
N ASP A 47 -13.13 -0.02 -5.50
CA ASP A 47 -13.71 -0.02 -4.15
C ASP A 47 -13.91 1.41 -3.62
N PRO A 48 -15.16 1.90 -3.50
CA PRO A 48 -15.46 3.25 -2.99
C PRO A 48 -15.08 3.47 -1.51
N ALA A 49 -15.01 2.39 -0.72
CA ALA A 49 -14.71 2.45 0.70
C ALA A 49 -13.21 2.28 0.98
N TYR A 50 -12.39 1.93 -0.02
CA TYR A 50 -10.98 1.57 0.18
C TYR A 50 -10.18 2.56 1.04
N PHE A 51 -10.44 3.85 0.92
CA PHE A 51 -9.71 4.89 1.64
C PHE A 51 -9.91 4.82 3.16
N SER A 52 -11.06 4.31 3.62
CA SER A 52 -11.35 4.15 5.04
C SER A 52 -10.70 2.91 5.66
N TYR A 53 -10.15 1.99 4.84
CA TYR A 53 -9.62 0.73 5.35
C TYR A 53 -8.33 0.97 6.15
N VAL A 54 -8.39 0.58 7.42
CA VAL A 54 -7.28 0.52 8.38
C VAL A 54 -7.20 -0.87 9.01
N ALA A 55 -6.02 -1.22 9.52
CA ALA A 55 -5.79 -2.39 10.37
C ALA A 55 -5.37 -1.92 11.75
N SER A 56 -6.07 -2.34 12.80
CA SER A 56 -5.76 -1.93 14.17
C SER A 56 -4.57 -2.70 14.72
N LEU A 57 -3.81 -2.10 15.64
CA LEU A 57 -2.69 -2.78 16.31
C LEU A 57 -3.18 -4.03 17.05
N GLU A 58 -4.36 -4.00 17.65
CA GLU A 58 -4.99 -5.15 18.29
C GLU A 58 -5.25 -6.29 17.29
N GLU A 59 -5.82 -5.98 16.13
CA GLU A 59 -6.07 -6.96 15.05
C GLU A 59 -4.76 -7.59 14.57
N LEU A 60 -3.72 -6.77 14.43
CA LEU A 60 -2.39 -7.23 14.02
C LEU A 60 -1.78 -8.15 15.08
N GLN A 61 -1.76 -7.74 16.35
CA GLN A 61 -1.25 -8.56 17.45
C GLN A 61 -2.03 -9.89 17.61
N ALA A 62 -3.31 -9.89 17.27
CA ALA A 62 -4.14 -11.10 17.26
C ALA A 62 -3.95 -11.95 15.99
N HIS A 63 -3.11 -11.54 15.04
CA HIS A 63 -2.87 -12.20 13.75
C HIS A 63 -4.13 -12.37 12.88
N LYS A 64 -5.13 -11.49 13.03
CA LYS A 64 -6.45 -11.65 12.38
C LYS A 64 -6.59 -10.95 11.03
N TYR A 65 -5.70 -10.01 10.70
CA TYR A 65 -5.82 -9.20 9.48
C TYR A 65 -5.94 -10.05 8.20
N LYS A 66 -5.14 -11.12 8.08
CA LYS A 66 -5.18 -12.02 6.92
C LYS A 66 -6.54 -12.70 6.76
N GLU A 67 -7.14 -13.14 7.86
CA GLU A 67 -8.46 -13.77 7.87
C GLU A 67 -9.54 -12.77 7.44
N ARG A 68 -9.46 -11.53 7.94
CA ARG A 68 -10.34 -10.43 7.53
C ARG A 68 -10.26 -10.17 6.03
N VAL A 69 -9.05 -10.09 5.45
CA VAL A 69 -8.91 -9.89 3.99
C VAL A 69 -9.62 -10.99 3.20
N VAL A 70 -9.50 -12.25 3.62
CA VAL A 70 -10.21 -13.36 2.96
C VAL A 70 -11.73 -13.19 3.09
N ALA A 71 -12.21 -12.80 4.26
CA ALA A 71 -13.64 -12.59 4.54
C ALA A 71 -14.24 -11.39 3.81
N GLU A 72 -13.49 -10.30 3.62
CA GLU A 72 -14.00 -9.04 3.05
C GLU A 72 -13.72 -8.90 1.54
N SER A 73 -12.76 -9.66 0.99
CA SER A 73 -12.42 -9.57 -0.44
C SER A 73 -13.58 -9.99 -1.37
N ARG A 74 -13.78 -9.25 -2.46
CA ARG A 74 -14.85 -9.40 -3.47
C ARG A 74 -15.26 -10.85 -3.80
N ASN A 75 -14.28 -11.74 -3.92
CA ASN A 75 -14.48 -13.12 -4.40
C ASN A 75 -14.22 -14.19 -3.34
N HIS A 76 -13.85 -13.80 -2.10
CA HIS A 76 -13.34 -14.67 -1.03
C HIS A 76 -12.25 -15.68 -1.47
N ARG A 77 -11.67 -15.44 -2.66
CA ARG A 77 -10.71 -16.28 -3.36
C ARG A 77 -9.67 -15.34 -3.96
N LEU A 78 -8.54 -15.25 -3.28
CA LEU A 78 -7.44 -14.36 -3.64
C LEU A 78 -6.92 -14.64 -5.07
N SER A 79 -6.99 -15.90 -5.53
CA SER A 79 -6.60 -16.30 -6.89
C SER A 79 -7.49 -15.74 -8.00
N LYS A 80 -8.62 -15.11 -7.67
CA LYS A 80 -9.57 -14.49 -8.60
C LYS A 80 -9.68 -12.98 -8.38
N PHE A 81 -8.72 -12.37 -7.71
CA PHE A 81 -8.66 -10.93 -7.50
C PHE A 81 -7.87 -10.27 -8.63
N ALA A 82 -8.39 -9.15 -9.16
CA ALA A 82 -7.78 -8.39 -10.26
C ALA A 82 -7.36 -9.29 -11.45
N VAL A 83 -8.34 -9.95 -12.06
CA VAL A 83 -8.09 -11.03 -13.04
C VAL A 83 -7.78 -10.53 -14.45
N ASP A 84 -8.07 -9.27 -14.72
CA ASP A 84 -7.77 -8.61 -15.99
C ASP A 84 -6.99 -7.32 -15.79
N ARG A 85 -6.48 -6.79 -16.90
CA ARG A 85 -5.64 -5.60 -16.91
C ARG A 85 -6.35 -4.35 -16.38
N ASN A 86 -7.65 -4.20 -16.67
CA ASN A 86 -8.40 -3.04 -16.22
C ASN A 86 -8.56 -3.07 -14.71
N GLU A 87 -8.92 -4.24 -14.16
CA GLU A 87 -8.98 -4.41 -12.70
C GLU A 87 -7.61 -4.18 -12.03
N CYS A 88 -6.53 -4.73 -12.60
CA CYS A 88 -5.17 -4.48 -12.11
C CYS A 88 -4.83 -2.98 -12.12
N ASN A 89 -5.12 -2.28 -13.22
CA ASN A 89 -4.88 -0.84 -13.33
C ASN A 89 -5.67 -0.07 -12.27
N THR A 90 -6.94 -0.38 -12.06
CA THR A 90 -7.77 0.23 -11.02
C THR A 90 -7.19 -0.01 -9.62
N VAL A 91 -6.72 -1.22 -9.30
CA VAL A 91 -6.09 -1.50 -8.00
C VAL A 91 -4.81 -0.69 -7.82
N ILE A 92 -3.99 -0.54 -8.86
CA ILE A 92 -2.77 0.28 -8.82
C ILE A 92 -3.13 1.75 -8.57
N GLU A 93 -4.06 2.29 -9.34
CA GLU A 93 -4.51 3.68 -9.25
C GLU A 93 -5.08 3.99 -7.86
N GLN A 94 -5.99 3.16 -7.33
CA GLN A 94 -6.57 3.38 -6.00
C GLN A 94 -5.52 3.32 -4.87
N ASN A 95 -4.47 2.50 -5.00
CA ASN A 95 -3.37 2.49 -4.05
C ASN A 95 -2.52 3.77 -4.13
N ILE A 96 -2.24 4.28 -5.33
CA ILE A 96 -1.50 5.53 -5.52
C ILE A 96 -2.30 6.71 -4.96
N GLU A 97 -3.59 6.80 -5.30
CA GLU A 97 -4.46 7.85 -4.82
C GLU A 97 -4.60 7.83 -3.30
N LYS A 98 -4.76 6.64 -2.70
CA LYS A 98 -4.81 6.49 -1.24
C LYS A 98 -3.50 6.91 -0.58
N ALA A 99 -2.35 6.56 -1.15
CA ALA A 99 -1.07 6.99 -0.61
C ALA A 99 -0.93 8.53 -0.58
N TRP A 100 -1.33 9.21 -1.66
CA TRP A 100 -1.38 10.68 -1.68
C TRP A 100 -2.39 11.25 -0.69
N TRP A 101 -3.56 10.61 -0.53
CA TRP A 101 -4.55 11.00 0.48
C TRP A 101 -3.97 10.89 1.90
N ILE A 102 -3.26 9.80 2.22
CA ILE A 102 -2.57 9.61 3.51
C ILE A 102 -1.57 10.75 3.75
N LEU A 103 -0.76 11.10 2.74
CA LEU A 103 0.21 12.19 2.86
C LEU A 103 -0.45 13.55 3.09
N ASN A 104 -1.55 13.84 2.38
CA ASN A 104 -2.32 15.07 2.58
C ASN A 104 -2.88 15.14 4.01
N HIS A 105 -3.38 14.03 4.56
CA HIS A 105 -3.84 13.95 5.96
C HIS A 105 -2.69 14.16 6.95
N ALA A 106 -1.47 13.76 6.58
CA ALA A 106 -0.25 13.99 7.34
C ALA A 106 0.33 15.41 7.18
N GLY A 107 -0.33 16.30 6.44
CA GLY A 107 0.10 17.69 6.19
C GLY A 107 1.16 17.83 5.10
N ARG A 108 1.36 16.81 4.25
CA ARG A 108 2.26 16.85 3.08
C ARG A 108 1.43 16.95 1.80
N GLY A 109 1.59 18.04 1.05
CA GLY A 109 0.85 18.25 -0.20
C GLY A 109 1.29 17.32 -1.32
N LYS A 110 0.39 17.06 -2.25
CA LYS A 110 0.68 16.34 -3.51
C LYS A 110 1.74 17.11 -4.31
N THR A 111 2.80 16.42 -4.76
CA THR A 111 3.85 16.99 -5.60
C THR A 111 3.53 16.78 -7.09
N GLU A 112 4.37 17.29 -7.99
CA GLU A 112 4.30 16.94 -9.43
C GLU A 112 4.74 15.50 -9.71
N GLN A 113 5.28 14.78 -8.71
CA GLN A 113 5.69 13.40 -8.86
C GLN A 113 4.46 12.48 -9.00
N LEU A 114 4.63 11.43 -9.81
CA LEU A 114 3.59 10.41 -9.99
C LEU A 114 3.34 9.61 -8.71
N LEU A 115 4.42 9.24 -8.02
CA LEU A 115 4.42 8.35 -6.86
C LEU A 115 4.94 9.09 -5.62
N PRO A 116 4.38 8.80 -4.43
CA PRO A 116 4.88 9.35 -3.19
C PRO A 116 6.20 8.68 -2.76
N GLU A 117 7.05 9.44 -2.09
CA GLU A 117 8.30 8.92 -1.52
C GLU A 117 8.03 7.89 -0.42
N ALA A 118 8.77 6.77 -0.44
CA ALA A 118 8.58 5.67 0.52
C ALA A 118 8.79 6.11 1.98
N ALA A 119 9.75 7.01 2.21
CA ALA A 119 10.04 7.57 3.54
C ALA A 119 8.87 8.38 4.10
N ASP A 120 8.16 9.09 3.23
CA ASP A 120 7.02 9.92 3.61
C ASP A 120 5.82 9.05 3.96
N VAL A 121 5.55 8.02 3.15
CA VAL A 121 4.49 7.04 3.43
C VAL A 121 4.78 6.31 4.74
N LEU A 122 6.02 5.84 4.96
CA LEU A 122 6.41 5.22 6.21
C LEU A 122 6.19 6.16 7.40
N SER A 123 6.64 7.41 7.29
CA SER A 123 6.49 8.40 8.36
C SER A 123 5.03 8.65 8.72
N ALA A 124 4.14 8.73 7.72
CA ALA A 124 2.71 8.90 7.94
C ALA A 124 2.09 7.68 8.62
N GLN A 125 2.44 6.47 8.18
CA GLN A 125 1.98 5.21 8.77
C GLN A 125 2.44 5.06 10.23
N MET A 126 3.69 5.43 10.55
CA MET A 126 4.22 5.38 11.92
C MET A 126 3.55 6.39 12.83
N ARG A 127 3.23 7.58 12.30
CA ARG A 127 2.45 8.58 13.04
C ARG A 127 1.08 8.04 13.41
N GLU A 128 0.35 7.49 12.43
CA GLU A 128 -0.99 6.93 12.66
C GLU A 128 -0.96 5.79 13.68
N LEU A 129 0.05 4.90 13.56
CA LEU A 129 0.24 3.81 14.51
C LEU A 129 0.51 4.31 15.93
N ALA A 130 1.27 5.39 16.08
CA ALA A 130 1.58 5.98 17.38
C ALA A 130 0.41 6.75 18.00
N SER A 131 -0.43 7.42 17.20
CA SER A 131 -1.52 8.27 17.70
C SER A 131 -2.88 7.58 17.79
N VAL A 132 -3.20 6.69 16.85
CA VAL A 132 -4.53 6.06 16.70
C VAL A 132 -4.46 4.53 16.87
N HIS A 133 -3.25 3.97 17.03
CA HIS A 133 -3.04 2.52 17.16
C HIS A 133 -3.57 1.73 15.95
N CYS A 134 -3.40 2.27 14.74
CA CYS A 134 -3.72 1.57 13.49
C CYS A 134 -2.74 1.95 12.38
N VAL A 135 -2.76 1.18 11.29
CA VAL A 135 -2.10 1.53 10.04
C VAL A 135 -3.13 1.57 8.92
N PHE A 136 -2.94 2.45 7.96
CA PHE A 136 -3.75 2.43 6.74
C PHE A 136 -3.42 1.19 5.92
N VAL A 137 -4.46 0.53 5.40
CA VAL A 137 -4.30 -0.55 4.42
C VAL A 137 -3.76 0.03 3.12
N LEU A 138 -2.59 -0.41 2.68
CA LEU A 138 -1.91 0.11 1.48
C LEU A 138 -0.92 -0.92 0.90
N CYS A 139 -1.06 -1.34 -0.36
CA CYS A 139 0.01 -2.05 -1.08
C CYS A 139 0.83 -1.05 -1.89
N THR A 140 2.06 -0.77 -1.47
CA THR A 140 2.98 0.01 -2.32
C THR A 140 3.74 -0.88 -3.29
N CYS A 141 3.66 -2.21 -3.12
CA CYS A 141 4.21 -3.22 -4.03
C CYS A 141 3.87 -2.96 -5.50
N VAL A 142 2.64 -2.50 -5.75
CA VAL A 142 2.11 -2.26 -7.09
C VAL A 142 2.67 -0.98 -7.72
N PHE A 143 3.32 -0.12 -6.94
CA PHE A 143 3.95 1.11 -7.44
C PHE A 143 5.16 0.81 -8.33
N TYR A 144 5.74 -0.39 -8.21
CA TYR A 144 6.80 -0.84 -9.10
C TYR A 144 6.41 -0.74 -10.59
N ILE A 145 5.14 -0.99 -10.93
CA ILE A 145 4.68 -0.94 -12.33
C ILE A 145 4.84 0.47 -12.92
N PRO A 146 4.22 1.52 -12.35
CA PRO A 146 4.40 2.88 -12.84
C PRO A 146 5.80 3.46 -12.59
N ASP A 147 6.52 3.00 -11.57
CA ASP A 147 7.91 3.41 -11.31
C ASP A 147 8.86 2.87 -12.39
N TYR A 148 8.63 1.64 -12.86
CA TYR A 148 9.39 1.04 -13.97
C TYR A 148 9.00 1.62 -15.32
N ASN A 149 7.70 1.69 -15.63
CA ASN A 149 7.19 2.28 -16.85
C ASN A 149 5.74 2.78 -16.70
N PRO A 150 5.51 4.10 -16.56
CA PRO A 150 4.18 4.65 -16.33
C PRO A 150 3.20 4.41 -17.49
N ARG A 151 3.69 4.14 -18.71
CA ARG A 151 2.83 3.83 -19.87
C ARG A 151 2.09 2.50 -19.74
N LEU A 152 2.53 1.62 -18.82
CA LEU A 152 1.85 0.34 -18.60
C LEU A 152 0.43 0.51 -18.03
N LEU A 153 0.16 1.61 -17.33
CA LEU A 153 -1.18 1.97 -16.84
C LEU A 153 -2.11 2.45 -17.95
N HIS A 154 -1.58 3.09 -19.01
CA HIS A 154 -2.40 3.81 -20.00
C HIS A 154 -2.40 3.23 -21.42
N ASN A 155 -1.65 2.17 -21.71
CA ASN A 155 -1.66 1.53 -23.03
C ASN A 155 -2.88 0.60 -23.23
N GLY A 156 -4.07 1.18 -23.28
CA GLY A 156 -5.35 0.55 -23.64
C GLY A 156 -6.07 1.19 -24.82
N SER A 157 -5.54 2.28 -25.39
CA SER A 157 -6.07 2.91 -26.61
C SER A 157 -4.96 3.06 -27.64
N SER A 158 -4.76 2.03 -28.44
CA SER A 158 -4.15 2.14 -29.76
C SER A 158 -5.13 1.56 -30.76
N LEU A 159 -6.06 2.41 -31.21
CA LEU A 159 -6.69 2.42 -32.53
C LEU A 159 -7.04 3.88 -32.85
#